data_AF-X1D426-F1
#
_entry.id   AF-X1D426-F1
#
_cell.length_a   1.000
_cell.length_b   1.000
_cell.length_c   1.000
_cell.angle_alpha   90.00
_cell.angle_beta   90.00
_cell.angle_gamma   90.00
#
_symmetry.space_group_name_H-M   'P 1'
#
loop_
_entity.id
_entity.type
_entity.pdbx_description
1 polymer ?
#
loop_
_entity_poly.entity_id
_entity_poly.type
_entity_poly.pdbx_seq_one_letter_code
_entity_poly.pdbx_strand_id
1 'polypeptide(L)'
;VKIAQLPKKKVVKAYRLIFMEVLPKLNLKVQYFDPERYVDKFVEDLHLSMKVRNYAIDMIDKAKKNGFIIAGKDPKGISCAAIYLGAKKYNEPRTQKEIADLSNITEVTLRMRCKDLLKFAFSVLNSKS
;
A
#
# COMPACT_ATOMS: atom_id res chain seq x y z
N VAL A 1 -2.18 -24.06 0.63
CA VAL A 1 -3.21 -24.57 -0.31
C VAL A 1 -2.68 -24.44 -1.73
N LYS A 2 -2.72 -25.51 -2.54
CA LYS A 2 -2.32 -25.49 -3.95
C LYS A 2 -3.55 -25.06 -4.76
N ILE A 3 -3.64 -23.77 -5.07
CA ILE A 3 -4.86 -23.15 -5.63
C ILE A 3 -5.02 -23.46 -7.14
N ALA A 4 -3.96 -23.92 -7.81
CA ALA A 4 -4.00 -24.35 -9.21
C ALA A 4 -3.01 -25.49 -9.48
N GLN A 5 -3.30 -26.32 -10.49
CA GLN A 5 -2.41 -27.40 -10.97
C GLN A 5 -1.18 -26.88 -11.72
N LEU A 6 -1.10 -25.58 -12.00
CA LEU A 6 -0.03 -24.96 -12.78
C LEU A 6 1.10 -24.39 -11.91
N PRO A 7 2.37 -24.54 -12.31
CA PRO A 7 3.51 -23.89 -11.65
C PRO A 7 3.43 -22.36 -11.73
N LYS A 8 3.76 -21.66 -10.64
CA LYS A 8 3.82 -20.17 -10.57
C LYS A 8 4.61 -19.56 -11.74
N LYS A 9 5.72 -20.19 -12.15
CA LYS A 9 6.54 -19.74 -13.29
C LYS A 9 5.74 -19.66 -14.60
N LYS A 10 4.85 -20.62 -14.87
CA LYS A 10 4.02 -20.61 -16.08
C LYS A 10 2.99 -19.47 -16.04
N VAL A 11 2.36 -19.24 -14.89
CA VAL A 11 1.40 -18.14 -14.68
C VAL A 11 2.07 -16.79 -14.91
N VAL A 12 3.27 -16.57 -14.35
CA VAL A 12 4.03 -15.32 -14.55
C VAL A 12 4.41 -15.11 -16.00
N LYS A 13 4.80 -16.19 -16.72
CA LYS A 13 5.13 -16.11 -18.15
C LYS A 13 3.91 -15.74 -19.00
N ALA A 14 2.76 -16.38 -18.75
CA ALA A 14 1.50 -16.06 -19.43
C ALA A 14 1.05 -14.63 -19.15
N TYR A 15 1.11 -14.19 -17.88
CA TYR A 15 0.81 -12.81 -17.51
C TYR A 15 1.71 -11.80 -18.23
N ARG A 16 3.03 -12.05 -18.30
CA ARG A 16 3.96 -11.20 -19.06
C ARG A 16 3.59 -11.12 -20.53
N LEU A 17 3.21 -12.24 -21.16
CA LEU A 17 2.79 -12.25 -22.56
C LEU A 17 1.53 -11.40 -22.76
N ILE A 18 0.51 -11.56 -21.90
CA ILE A 18 -0.70 -10.73 -21.96
C ILE A 18 -0.32 -9.24 -21.84
N PHE A 19 0.51 -8.90 -20.86
CA PHE A 19 0.92 -7.54 -20.58
C PHE A 19 1.70 -6.89 -21.75
N MET A 20 2.63 -7.63 -22.36
CA MET A 20 3.52 -7.10 -23.40
C MET A 20 2.94 -7.19 -24.81
N GLU A 21 2.12 -8.19 -25.10
CA GLU A 21 1.62 -8.45 -26.47
C GLU A 21 0.16 -8.10 -26.65
N VAL A 22 -0.70 -8.43 -25.68
CA VAL A 22 -2.16 -8.36 -25.85
C VAL A 22 -2.68 -6.99 -25.47
N LEU A 23 -2.31 -6.47 -24.30
CA LEU A 23 -2.81 -5.18 -23.81
C LEU A 23 -2.47 -4.01 -24.75
N PRO A 24 -1.25 -3.89 -25.31
CA PRO A 24 -0.92 -2.79 -26.23
C PRO A 24 -1.72 -2.86 -27.54
N LYS A 25 -1.95 -4.07 -28.07
CA LYS A 25 -2.74 -4.28 -29.31
C LYS A 25 -4.20 -3.87 -29.12
N LEU A 26 -4.73 -4.01 -27.90
CA LEU A 26 -6.09 -3.60 -27.53
C LEU A 26 -6.15 -2.15 -27.00
N ASN A 27 -5.03 -1.43 -26.96
CA ASN A 27 -4.90 -0.12 -26.34
C ASN A 27 -5.41 -0.07 -24.88
N LEU A 28 -5.27 -1.18 -24.15
CA LEU A 28 -5.69 -1.33 -22.77
C LEU A 28 -4.50 -1.05 -21.83
N LYS A 29 -4.79 -0.39 -20.71
CA LYS A 29 -3.82 -0.18 -19.62
C LYS A 29 -4.24 -0.98 -18.41
N VAL A 30 -3.26 -1.56 -17.71
CA VAL A 30 -3.52 -2.19 -16.42
C VAL A 30 -3.97 -1.12 -15.43
N GLN A 31 -5.16 -1.27 -14.88
CA GLN A 31 -5.63 -0.45 -13.77
C GLN A 31 -4.99 -0.96 -12.49
N TYR A 32 -4.22 -0.10 -11.83
CA TYR A 32 -3.73 -0.35 -10.48
C TYR A 32 -4.80 0.10 -9.48
N PHE A 33 -5.02 -0.69 -8.43
CA PHE A 33 -5.88 -0.26 -7.33
C PHE A 33 -5.21 0.87 -6.55
N ASP A 34 -6.01 1.87 -6.21
CA ASP A 34 -5.60 2.95 -5.32
C ASP A 34 -5.23 2.42 -3.93
N PRO A 35 -4.24 3.03 -3.24
CA PRO A 35 -3.87 2.65 -1.88
C PRO A 35 -5.07 2.58 -0.92
N GLU A 36 -6.04 3.46 -1.06
CA GLU A 36 -7.23 3.54 -0.21
C GLU A 36 -8.02 2.22 -0.20
N ARG A 37 -8.15 1.53 -1.34
CA ARG A 37 -8.85 0.24 -1.40
C ARG A 37 -8.14 -0.86 -0.61
N TYR A 38 -6.81 -0.80 -0.56
CA TYR A 38 -6.04 -1.73 0.27
C TYR A 38 -6.15 -1.39 1.76
N VAL A 39 -6.41 -0.13 2.12
CA VAL A 39 -6.64 0.25 3.53
C VAL A 39 -7.84 -0.50 4.08
N ASP A 40 -8.96 -0.48 3.35
CA ASP A 40 -10.22 -1.12 3.76
C ASP A 40 -10.00 -2.60 4.06
N LYS A 41 -9.40 -3.29 3.09
CA LYS A 41 -9.09 -4.71 3.21
C LYS A 41 -8.18 -5.01 4.40
N PHE A 42 -7.06 -4.31 4.53
CA PHE A 42 -6.07 -4.64 5.56
C PHE A 42 -6.51 -4.24 6.96
N VAL A 43 -7.33 -3.20 7.12
CA VAL A 43 -7.94 -2.86 8.41
C VAL A 43 -8.87 -3.99 8.87
N GLU A 44 -9.69 -4.52 7.95
CA GLU A 44 -10.57 -5.65 8.21
C GLU A 44 -9.75 -6.90 8.58
N ASP A 45 -8.76 -7.25 7.77
CA ASP A 45 -7.87 -8.41 8.00
C ASP A 45 -7.09 -8.31 9.33
N LEU A 46 -6.75 -7.10 9.79
CA LEU A 46 -6.03 -6.85 11.05
C LEU A 46 -6.96 -6.59 12.26
N HIS A 47 -8.28 -6.64 12.04
CA HIS A 47 -9.31 -6.32 13.04
C HIS A 47 -9.07 -4.98 13.76
N LEU A 48 -8.76 -3.94 12.98
CA LEU A 48 -8.49 -2.59 13.47
C LEU A 48 -9.76 -1.72 13.46
N SER A 49 -9.80 -0.72 14.33
CA SER A 49 -10.96 0.15 14.41
C SER A 49 -11.14 1.07 13.19
N MET A 50 -12.38 1.55 13.02
CA MET A 50 -12.70 2.53 11.99
C MET A 50 -11.92 3.85 12.13
N LYS A 51 -11.47 4.17 13.35
CA LYS A 51 -10.63 5.35 13.61
C LYS A 51 -9.27 5.20 12.92
N VAL A 52 -8.66 4.01 13.00
CA VAL A 52 -7.40 3.70 12.32
C VAL A 52 -7.58 3.79 10.80
N ARG A 53 -8.66 3.24 10.25
CA ARG A 53 -8.99 3.34 8.82
C ARG A 53 -9.08 4.78 8.34
N ASN A 54 -9.93 5.58 9.00
CA ASN A 54 -10.18 6.96 8.58
C ASN A 54 -8.91 7.80 8.64
N TYR A 55 -8.08 7.58 9.67
CA TYR A 55 -6.79 8.23 9.79
C TYR A 55 -5.80 7.81 8.70
N ALA A 56 -5.74 6.51 8.38
CA ALA A 56 -4.87 6.02 7.32
C ALA A 56 -5.24 6.63 5.95
N ILE A 57 -6.53 6.71 5.64
CA ILE A 57 -7.02 7.36 4.40
C ILE A 57 -6.66 8.85 4.39
N ASP A 58 -6.98 9.58 5.47
CA ASP A 58 -6.66 11.00 5.61
C ASP A 58 -5.15 11.27 5.47
N MET A 59 -4.31 10.39 6.00
CA MET A 59 -2.85 10.50 5.89
C MET A 59 -2.37 10.34 4.45
N ILE A 60 -2.94 9.39 3.70
CA ILE A 60 -2.61 9.18 2.28
C ILE A 60 -3.06 10.40 1.46
N ASP A 61 -4.27 10.89 1.71
CA ASP A 61 -4.81 12.07 1.01
C ASP A 61 -3.99 13.33 1.29
N LYS A 62 -3.59 13.56 2.55
CA LYS A 62 -2.69 14.67 2.92
C LYS A 62 -1.35 14.55 2.22
N ALA A 63 -0.76 13.35 2.22
CA ALA A 63 0.50 13.12 1.53
C ALA A 63 0.37 13.42 0.02
N LYS A 64 -0.70 12.93 -0.64
CA LYS A 64 -0.99 13.21 -2.06
C LYS A 64 -1.08 14.72 -2.33
N LYS A 65 -1.85 15.44 -1.52
CA LYS A 65 -2.01 16.91 -1.62
C LYS A 65 -0.68 17.65 -1.46
N ASN A 66 0.21 17.13 -0.62
CA ASN A 66 1.53 17.71 -0.37
C ASN A 66 2.61 17.25 -1.37
N GLY A 67 2.23 16.68 -2.52
CA GLY A 67 3.15 16.32 -3.59
C GLY A 67 3.76 14.92 -3.48
N PHE A 68 3.18 14.02 -2.66
CA PHE A 68 3.62 12.63 -2.62
C PHE A 68 3.27 11.90 -3.91
N ILE A 69 4.27 11.66 -4.74
CA ILE A 69 4.14 10.88 -5.97
C ILE A 69 3.99 9.40 -5.60
N ILE A 70 2.86 8.81 -5.96
CA ILE A 70 2.54 7.38 -5.77
C ILE A 70 2.96 6.54 -6.99
N ALA A 71 3.00 7.15 -8.19
CA ALA A 71 3.40 6.47 -9.41
C ALA A 71 4.77 5.79 -9.26
N GLY A 72 4.86 4.52 -9.67
CA GLY A 72 6.07 3.71 -9.54
C GLY A 72 6.33 3.12 -8.15
N LYS A 73 5.51 3.42 -7.14
CA LYS A 73 5.57 2.80 -5.81
C LYS A 73 4.45 1.79 -5.65
N ASP A 74 4.71 0.72 -4.90
CA ASP A 74 3.70 -0.28 -4.58
C ASP A 74 2.58 0.34 -3.71
N PRO A 75 1.33 0.40 -4.20
CA PRO A 75 0.19 0.91 -3.44
C PRO A 75 -0.01 0.17 -2.12
N LYS A 76 0.23 -1.15 -2.08
CA LYS A 76 0.07 -1.94 -0.84
C LYS A 76 0.98 -1.44 0.26
N GLY A 77 2.24 -1.13 -0.08
CA GLY A 77 3.21 -0.62 0.88
C GLY A 77 2.80 0.73 1.46
N ILE A 78 2.18 1.59 0.66
CA ILE A 78 1.68 2.89 1.10
C ILE A 78 0.53 2.71 2.08
N SER A 79 -0.45 1.87 1.75
CA SER A 79 -1.59 1.56 2.63
C SER A 79 -1.14 0.96 3.96
N CYS A 80 -0.24 -0.02 3.91
CA CYS A 80 0.29 -0.66 5.11
C CYS A 80 1.02 0.32 6.02
N ALA A 81 1.78 1.25 5.45
CA ALA A 81 2.45 2.29 6.20
C ALA A 81 1.46 3.26 6.88
N ALA A 82 0.42 3.68 6.16
CA ALA A 82 -0.62 4.53 6.72
C ALA A 82 -1.37 3.83 7.87
N ILE A 83 -1.71 2.54 7.70
CA ILE A 83 -2.32 1.71 8.75
C ILE A 83 -1.40 1.60 9.95
N TYR A 84 -0.12 1.26 9.77
CA TYR A 84 0.84 1.14 10.87
C TYR A 84 0.93 2.42 11.70
N LEU A 85 0.95 3.58 11.03
CA LEU A 85 1.00 4.88 11.70
C LEU A 85 -0.32 5.21 12.40
N GLY A 86 -1.46 4.89 11.80
CA GLY A 86 -2.78 5.04 12.43
C GLY A 86 -2.98 4.12 13.64
N ALA A 87 -2.62 2.85 13.51
CA ALA A 87 -2.61 1.86 14.59
C ALA A 87 -1.79 2.35 15.79
N LYS A 88 -0.60 2.89 15.53
CA LYS A 88 0.23 3.51 16.57
C LYS A 88 -0.42 4.75 17.19
N LYS A 89 -1.14 5.57 16.40
CA LYS A 89 -1.80 6.80 16.87
C LYS A 89 -3.02 6.54 17.77
N TYR A 90 -3.80 5.50 17.48
CA TYR A 90 -5.02 5.14 18.24
C TYR A 90 -4.82 4.05 19.28
N ASN A 91 -3.56 3.77 19.66
CA ASN A 91 -3.21 2.79 20.67
C ASN A 91 -3.67 1.35 20.35
N GLU A 92 -3.68 0.99 19.06
CA GLU A 92 -3.94 -0.36 18.55
C GLU A 92 -2.70 -0.89 17.82
N PRO A 93 -1.51 -0.94 18.46
CA PRO A 93 -0.27 -1.19 17.76
C PRO A 93 -0.26 -2.57 17.09
N ARG A 94 0.40 -2.62 15.92
CA ARG A 94 0.69 -3.83 15.16
C ARG A 94 2.17 -3.83 14.83
N THR A 95 2.77 -5.01 14.75
CA THR A 95 4.22 -5.08 14.45
C THR A 95 4.45 -4.85 12.96
N GLN A 96 5.63 -4.32 12.59
CA GLN A 96 5.99 -4.16 11.17
C GLN A 96 6.00 -5.52 10.46
N LYS A 97 6.46 -6.57 11.15
CA LYS A 97 6.47 -7.94 10.67
C LYS A 97 5.06 -8.45 10.36
N GLU A 98 4.13 -8.32 11.30
CA GLU A 98 2.74 -8.75 11.14
C GLU A 98 2.06 -8.11 9.92
N ILE A 99 2.21 -6.79 9.75
CA ILE A 99 1.66 -6.08 8.59
C ILE A 99 2.37 -6.50 7.30
N ALA A 100 3.68 -6.68 7.33
CA ALA A 100 4.47 -7.08 6.17
C ALA A 100 4.10 -8.49 5.68
N ASP A 101 3.97 -9.43 6.61
CA ASP A 101 3.58 -10.83 6.34
C ASP A 101 2.16 -10.89 5.75
N LEU A 102 1.22 -10.12 6.30
CA LEU A 102 -0.17 -10.07 5.83
C LEU A 102 -0.31 -9.49 4.42
N SER A 103 0.46 -8.46 4.10
CA SER A 103 0.38 -7.75 2.81
C SER A 103 1.35 -8.29 1.75
N ASN A 104 2.19 -9.26 2.12
CA ASN A 104 3.24 -9.84 1.28
C ASN A 104 4.21 -8.78 0.74
N ILE A 105 4.61 -7.84 1.61
CA ILE A 105 5.69 -6.86 1.38
C ILE A 105 6.84 -7.12 2.35
N THR A 106 7.97 -6.44 2.18
CA THR A 106 9.07 -6.53 3.15
C THR A 106 8.92 -5.48 4.26
N GLU A 107 9.42 -5.78 5.47
CA GLU A 107 9.50 -4.80 6.56
C GLU A 107 10.29 -3.54 6.15
N VAL A 108 11.32 -3.70 5.30
CA VAL A 108 12.11 -2.58 4.78
C VAL A 108 11.24 -1.67 3.90
N THR A 109 10.45 -2.26 3.00
CA THR A 109 9.46 -1.52 2.18
C THR A 109 8.51 -0.74 3.09
N LEU A 110 7.92 -1.39 4.08
CA LEU A 110 7.00 -0.76 5.04
C LEU A 110 7.66 0.44 5.74
N ARG A 111 8.87 0.26 6.27
CA ARG A 111 9.62 1.31 6.98
C ARG A 111 9.94 2.51 6.10
N MET A 112 10.35 2.27 4.85
CA MET A 112 10.58 3.35 3.88
C MET A 112 9.29 4.13 3.60
N ARG A 113 8.16 3.43 3.40
CA ARG A 113 6.88 4.08 3.15
C ARG A 113 6.39 4.88 4.37
N CYS A 114 6.62 4.41 5.60
CA CYS A 114 6.31 5.18 6.81
C CYS A 114 7.08 6.50 6.86
N LYS A 115 8.40 6.47 6.58
CA LYS A 115 9.22 7.69 6.54
C LYS A 115 8.72 8.68 5.49
N ASP A 116 8.39 8.18 4.30
CA ASP A 116 7.84 8.99 3.23
C ASP A 116 6.50 9.62 3.64
N LEU A 117 5.54 8.83 4.14
CA LEU A 117 4.25 9.37 4.57
C LEU A 117 4.40 10.39 5.70
N LEU A 118 5.28 10.15 6.67
CA LEU A 118 5.55 11.12 7.73
C LEU A 118 6.11 12.43 7.16
N LYS A 119 7.05 12.34 6.21
CA LYS A 119 7.59 13.51 5.52
C LYS A 119 6.46 14.26 4.81
N PHE A 120 5.72 13.62 3.91
CA PHE A 120 4.74 14.36 3.10
C PHE A 120 3.48 14.76 3.86
N ALA A 121 2.99 13.97 4.82
CA ALA A 121 1.79 14.33 5.58
C ALA A 121 2.05 15.40 6.67
N PHE A 122 3.27 15.48 7.22
CA PHE A 122 3.59 16.41 8.33
C PHE A 122 4.66 17.48 8.00
N SER A 123 5.28 17.48 6.82
CA SER A 123 6.35 18.44 6.42
C SER A 123 5.95 19.91 6.46
N VAL A 124 4.68 20.27 6.65
CA VAL A 124 4.27 21.67 6.81
C VAL A 124 4.61 22.22 8.22
N LEU A 125 5.03 21.38 9.18
CA LEU A 125 5.31 21.84 10.56
C LEU A 125 6.75 22.33 10.81
N ASN A 126 7.70 22.17 9.89
CA ASN A 126 9.13 22.48 10.14
C ASN A 126 9.70 23.63 9.29
N SER A 127 8.88 24.48 8.67
CA SER A 127 9.33 25.68 7.94
C SER A 127 8.98 27.01 8.63
N LYS A 128 8.54 26.97 9.89
CA LYS A 128 8.36 28.17 10.73
C LYS A 128 9.03 27.97 12.09
N SER A 129 10.33 28.25 12.16
CA SER A 129 11.04 28.69 13.36
C SER A 129 12.27 29.45 12.91
#